data_AF-A0AA40FUX2-F1
#
_entry.id   AF-A0AA40FUX2-F1
#
_cell.length_a   1.000
_cell.length_b   1.000
_cell.length_c   1.000
_cell.angle_alpha   90.00
_cell.angle_beta   90.00
_cell.angle_gamma   90.00
#
_symmetry.space_group_name_H-M   'P 1'
#
loop_
_entity.id
_entity.type
_entity.pdbx_description
1 polymer ?
#
loop_
_entity_poly.entity_id
_entity_poly.type
_entity_poly.pdbx_seq_one_letter_code
_entity_poly.pdbx_strand_id
1 'polypeptide(L)'
;MNYEKYGRSTASAQYFLQLAGYLGIPVIAWNADNSGLERRASQSNLQLQLAPSLEHQTAAMLSILERYKWHQFSVVTSQIAGHDDFVQAVRERISDMQDTFKFTILSAILVTDPRDLLELVNSESRVMLLYSTREEAISILGAAHDYKITGENYVWVVTQSVIENLQTPSQFPIGMLGESF
;
A
#
# COMPACT_ATOMS: atom_id res chain seq x y z
N MET A 1 7.88 20.83 -12.90
CA MET A 1 6.94 19.83 -12.35
C MET A 1 7.75 18.91 -11.47
N ASN A 2 7.51 18.95 -10.15
CA ASN A 2 8.09 17.98 -9.23
C ASN A 2 7.28 16.70 -9.38
N TYR A 3 7.84 15.70 -10.03
CA TYR A 3 7.23 14.38 -10.11
C TYR A 3 7.52 13.67 -8.79
N GLU A 4 6.47 13.18 -8.14
CA GLU A 4 6.61 12.19 -7.08
C GLU A 4 7.32 10.97 -7.68
N LYS A 5 8.29 10.43 -6.95
CA LYS A 5 9.04 9.25 -7.36
C LYS A 5 9.05 8.32 -6.18
N TYR A 6 8.06 7.43 -6.13
CA TYR A 6 8.05 6.32 -5.17
C TYR A 6 9.16 5.36 -5.58
N GLY A 7 10.28 5.38 -4.84
CA GLY A 7 11.47 4.63 -5.18
C GLY A 7 12.01 3.81 -4.02
N ARG A 8 12.86 2.83 -4.36
CA ARG A 8 13.67 2.05 -3.39
C ARG A 8 14.73 2.88 -2.64
N SER A 9 14.85 4.19 -2.91
CA SER A 9 15.85 5.11 -2.31
C SER A 9 15.52 5.54 -0.88
N THR A 10 14.99 4.61 -0.11
CA THR A 10 14.45 4.85 1.24
C THR A 10 15.57 4.92 2.27
N ALA A 11 16.71 4.27 2.01
CA ALA A 11 17.91 4.37 2.84
C ALA A 11 18.47 5.81 2.90
N SER A 12 18.52 6.52 1.77
CA SER A 12 18.98 7.92 1.73
C SER A 12 18.00 8.87 2.43
N ALA A 13 16.70 8.66 2.27
CA ALA A 13 15.68 9.45 2.97
C ALA A 13 15.73 9.20 4.48
N GLN A 14 15.84 7.94 4.91
CA GLN A 14 16.02 7.59 6.33
C GLN A 14 17.28 8.21 6.92
N TYR A 15 18.41 8.12 6.22
CA TYR A 15 19.67 8.71 6.68
C TYR A 15 19.57 10.22 6.81
N PHE A 16 18.94 10.89 5.85
CA PHE A 16 18.68 12.33 5.92
C PHE A 16 17.79 12.68 7.13
N LEU A 17 16.68 11.97 7.34
CA LEU A 17 15.78 12.21 8.47
C LEU A 17 16.49 11.97 9.81
N GLN A 18 17.34 10.95 9.91
CA GLN A 18 18.12 10.69 11.11
C GLN A 18 19.16 11.79 11.40
N LEU A 19 19.86 12.28 10.37
CA LEU A 19 20.78 13.40 10.49
C LEU A 19 20.08 14.71 10.85
N ALA A 20 18.95 15.00 10.20
CA ALA A 20 18.16 16.20 10.49
C ALA A 20 17.64 16.17 11.94
N GLY A 21 17.14 15.01 12.40
CA GLY A 21 16.74 14.79 13.78
C GLY A 21 17.91 14.98 14.77
N TYR A 22 19.10 14.45 14.44
CA TYR A 22 20.31 14.63 15.27
C TYR A 22 20.77 16.10 15.35
N LEU A 23 20.71 16.83 14.24
CA LEU A 23 21.11 18.23 14.13
C LEU A 23 20.04 19.20 14.65
N GLY A 24 18.87 18.71 15.07
CA GLY A 24 17.75 19.55 15.50
C GLY A 24 17.13 20.37 14.37
N ILE A 25 17.30 19.93 13.12
CA ILE A 25 16.75 20.60 11.94
C ILE A 25 15.31 20.12 11.76
N PRO A 26 14.30 21.01 11.82
CA PRO A 26 12.93 20.61 11.58
C PRO A 26 12.72 20.23 10.11
N VAL A 27 12.03 19.11 9.88
CA VAL A 27 11.73 18.61 8.54
C VAL A 27 10.22 18.54 8.34
N ILE A 28 9.76 19.08 7.23
CA ILE A 28 8.37 18.96 6.79
C ILE A 28 8.33 17.99 5.61
N ALA A 29 7.78 16.80 5.84
CA ALA A 29 7.56 15.79 4.80
C ALA A 29 6.16 15.97 4.23
N TRP A 30 6.07 16.37 2.96
CA TRP A 30 4.80 16.61 2.29
C TRP A 30 4.35 15.44 1.40
N ASN A 31 5.24 14.50 1.10
CA ASN A 31 4.98 13.34 0.24
C ASN A 31 4.61 12.08 1.06
N ALA A 32 3.75 11.24 0.48
CA ALA A 32 3.28 9.99 1.07
C ALA A 32 4.36 8.91 1.12
N ASP A 33 5.38 9.01 0.28
CA ASP A 33 6.48 8.04 0.10
C ASP A 33 7.28 7.82 1.40
N ASN A 34 7.27 8.80 2.31
CA ASN A 34 7.99 8.77 3.58
C ASN A 34 7.16 8.21 4.74
N SER A 35 5.85 7.98 4.57
CA SER A 35 4.94 7.52 5.64
C SER A 35 5.34 6.15 6.22
N GLY A 36 5.93 5.28 5.40
CA GLY A 36 6.51 4.00 5.85
C GLY A 36 7.88 4.13 6.57
N LEU A 37 8.47 5.33 6.59
CA LEU A 37 9.74 5.61 7.28
C LEU A 37 9.51 6.26 8.67
N GLU A 38 8.30 6.76 8.93
CA GLU A 38 7.89 7.42 10.18
C GLU A 38 8.11 6.53 11.41
N ARG A 39 7.70 5.25 11.35
CA ARG A 39 7.85 4.33 12.50
C ARG A 39 9.31 4.19 12.95
N ARG A 40 10.27 4.35 12.03
CA ARG A 40 11.72 4.25 12.31
C ARG A 40 12.38 5.60 12.65
N ALA A 41 11.85 6.72 12.18
CA ALA A 41 12.39 8.06 12.45
C ALA A 41 11.81 8.72 13.72
N SER A 42 10.81 8.09 14.34
CA SER A 42 9.99 8.55 15.48
C SER A 42 10.72 8.96 16.77
N GLN A 43 12.05 8.92 16.82
CA GLN A 43 12.80 9.42 17.97
C GLN A 43 13.03 10.93 17.96
N SER A 44 12.64 11.66 16.91
CA SER A 44 12.79 13.13 16.85
C SER A 44 11.45 13.87 16.77
N ASN A 45 11.18 14.75 17.74
CA ASN A 45 9.94 15.56 17.83
C ASN A 45 9.87 16.72 16.81
N LEU A 46 10.81 16.82 15.87
CA LEU A 46 10.94 17.94 14.93
C LEU A 46 10.56 17.59 13.48
N GLN A 47 9.94 16.43 13.28
CA GLN A 47 9.42 16.00 11.99
C GLN A 47 7.90 16.21 11.95
N LEU A 48 7.42 16.91 10.92
CA LEU A 48 6.00 17.09 10.64
C LEU A 48 5.68 16.48 9.28
N GLN A 49 4.80 15.46 9.25
CA GLN A 49 4.30 14.90 8.01
C GLN A 49 2.91 15.45 7.67
N LEU A 50 2.76 15.99 6.46
CA LEU A 50 1.49 16.49 5.94
C LEU A 50 0.75 15.45 5.09
N ALA A 51 1.42 14.35 4.73
CA ALA A 51 0.83 13.23 4.01
C ALA A 51 0.07 12.28 4.97
N PRO A 52 -0.97 11.57 4.49
CA PRO A 52 -1.70 10.61 5.30
C PRO A 52 -0.76 9.47 5.75
N SER A 53 -0.80 9.17 7.06
CA SER A 53 -0.04 8.06 7.62
C SER A 53 -0.54 6.71 7.08
N LEU A 54 0.32 5.69 7.18
CA LEU A 54 -0.01 4.32 6.77
C LEU A 54 -1.25 3.75 7.50
N GLU A 55 -1.44 4.15 8.74
CA GLU A 55 -2.59 3.78 9.57
C GLU A 55 -3.89 4.38 9.01
N HIS A 56 -3.86 5.66 8.59
CA HIS A 56 -5.02 6.30 7.96
C HIS A 56 -5.34 5.65 6.61
N GLN A 57 -4.34 5.36 5.78
CA GLN A 57 -4.55 4.68 4.50
C GLN A 57 -5.16 3.30 4.70
N THR A 58 -4.64 2.53 5.65
CA THR A 58 -5.15 1.19 5.97
C THR A 58 -6.57 1.24 6.50
N ALA A 59 -6.88 2.19 7.38
CA ALA A 59 -8.23 2.37 7.91
C ALA A 59 -9.24 2.71 6.81
N ALA A 60 -8.85 3.54 5.85
CA ALA A 60 -9.70 3.92 4.73
C ALA A 60 -9.95 2.73 3.79
N MET A 61 -8.91 1.96 3.43
CA MET A 61 -9.06 0.73 2.64
C MET A 61 -9.99 -0.27 3.32
N LEU A 62 -9.84 -0.48 4.63
CA LEU A 62 -10.72 -1.36 5.41
C LEU A 62 -12.14 -0.83 5.51
N SER A 63 -12.35 0.49 5.54
CA SER A 63 -13.69 1.10 5.55
C SER A 63 -14.45 0.86 4.24
N ILE A 64 -13.74 0.79 3.10
CA ILE A 64 -14.32 0.38 1.82
C ILE A 64 -14.77 -1.07 1.91
N LEU A 65 -13.89 -1.96 2.39
CA LEU A 65 -14.21 -3.38 2.57
C LEU A 65 -15.43 -3.58 3.48
N GLU A 66 -15.50 -2.86 4.60
CA GLU A 66 -16.63 -2.88 5.54
C GLU A 66 -17.92 -2.42 4.87
N ARG A 67 -17.90 -1.30 4.13
CA ARG A 67 -19.06 -0.73 3.44
C ARG A 67 -19.69 -1.71 2.45
N TYR A 68 -18.87 -2.47 1.72
CA TYR A 68 -19.32 -3.49 0.78
C TYR A 68 -19.48 -4.88 1.40
N LYS A 69 -19.29 -5.02 2.71
CA LYS A 69 -19.36 -6.27 3.46
C LYS A 69 -18.41 -7.36 2.94
N TRP A 70 -17.22 -6.96 2.50
CA TRP A 70 -16.16 -7.87 2.09
C TRP A 70 -15.38 -8.34 3.32
N HIS A 71 -15.72 -9.53 3.81
CA HIS A 71 -15.10 -10.13 4.99
C HIS A 71 -13.74 -10.81 4.72
N GLN A 72 -13.50 -11.23 3.48
CA GLN A 72 -12.32 -11.99 3.08
C GLN A 72 -11.56 -11.25 1.98
N PHE A 73 -10.26 -11.05 2.18
CA PHE A 73 -9.39 -10.38 1.22
C PHE A 73 -7.97 -10.90 1.33
N SER A 74 -7.15 -10.62 0.33
CA SER A 74 -5.70 -10.85 0.38
C SER A 74 -4.93 -9.55 0.34
N VAL A 75 -3.76 -9.55 0.95
CA VAL A 75 -2.83 -8.42 0.92
C VAL A 75 -1.71 -8.75 -0.05
N VAL A 76 -1.48 -7.87 -1.01
CA VAL A 76 -0.43 -7.98 -2.01
C VAL A 76 0.48 -6.77 -1.84
N THR A 77 1.75 -7.00 -1.58
CA THR A 77 2.73 -5.92 -1.48
C THR A 77 3.86 -6.14 -2.46
N SER A 78 4.51 -5.06 -2.86
CA SER A 78 5.77 -5.09 -3.60
C SER A 78 6.95 -4.80 -2.65
N GLN A 79 8.16 -4.73 -3.18
CA GLN A 79 9.35 -4.32 -2.43
C GLN A 79 9.43 -2.79 -2.16
N ILE A 80 8.30 -2.08 -2.26
CA ILE A 80 8.19 -0.69 -1.82
C ILE A 80 8.56 -0.57 -0.32
N ALA A 81 9.13 0.55 0.09
CA ALA A 81 9.35 0.79 1.51
C ALA A 81 8.06 0.86 2.31
N GLY A 82 8.13 0.38 3.55
CA GLY A 82 6.97 0.33 4.43
C GLY A 82 6.00 -0.81 4.11
N HIS A 83 6.33 -1.74 3.21
CA HIS A 83 5.47 -2.90 2.94
C HIS A 83 5.23 -3.77 4.18
N ASP A 84 6.26 -4.03 5.00
CA ASP A 84 6.11 -4.75 6.27
C ASP A 84 5.24 -3.95 7.25
N ASP A 85 5.51 -2.65 7.36
CA ASP A 85 4.74 -1.74 8.21
C ASP A 85 3.25 -1.70 7.79
N PHE A 86 2.96 -1.81 6.49
CA PHE A 86 1.62 -1.82 5.93
C PHE A 86 0.88 -3.10 6.31
N VAL A 87 1.50 -4.26 6.09
CA VAL A 87 0.93 -5.56 6.48
C VAL A 87 0.66 -5.59 8.00
N GLN A 88 1.57 -5.04 8.79
CA GLN A 88 1.40 -4.93 10.23
C GLN A 88 0.25 -4.00 10.61
N ALA A 89 0.16 -2.81 10.01
CA ALA A 89 -0.94 -1.86 10.24
C ALA A 89 -2.31 -2.48 9.88
N VAL A 90 -2.39 -3.26 8.80
CA VAL A 90 -3.60 -4.00 8.41
C VAL A 90 -3.98 -5.02 9.50
N ARG A 91 -3.02 -5.79 10.01
CA ARG A 91 -3.26 -6.80 11.05
C ARG A 91 -3.70 -6.19 12.39
N GLU A 92 -3.07 -5.09 12.79
CA GLU A 92 -3.43 -4.33 13.99
C GLU A 92 -4.86 -3.82 13.86
N ARG A 93 -5.18 -3.19 12.73
CA ARG A 93 -6.50 -2.63 12.51
C ARG A 93 -7.61 -3.67 12.43
N ILE A 94 -7.34 -4.84 11.84
CA ILE A 94 -8.28 -5.96 11.86
C ILE A 94 -8.53 -6.42 13.29
N SER A 95 -7.49 -6.50 14.13
CA SER A 95 -7.60 -6.89 15.53
C SER A 95 -8.49 -5.90 16.30
N ASP A 96 -8.30 -4.60 16.10
CA ASP A 96 -9.12 -3.55 16.72
C ASP A 96 -10.60 -3.61 16.28
N MET A 97 -10.85 -4.03 15.04
CA MET A 97 -12.21 -4.08 14.47
C MET A 97 -12.92 -5.42 14.70
N GLN A 98 -12.27 -6.44 15.28
CA GLN A 98 -12.83 -7.80 15.42
C GLN A 98 -14.19 -7.83 16.12
N ASP A 99 -14.44 -6.94 17.07
CA ASP A 99 -15.70 -6.87 17.81
C ASP A 99 -16.88 -6.33 16.97
N THR A 100 -16.59 -5.54 15.92
CA THR A 100 -17.61 -4.89 15.08
C THR A 100 -17.75 -5.56 13.72
N PHE A 101 -16.63 -5.87 13.07
CA PHE A 101 -16.59 -6.48 11.74
C PHE A 101 -15.41 -7.44 11.62
N LYS A 102 -15.71 -8.71 11.39
CA LYS A 102 -14.68 -9.75 11.28
C LYS A 102 -14.11 -9.80 9.87
N PHE A 103 -12.86 -9.38 9.75
CA PHE A 103 -12.05 -9.57 8.56
C PHE A 103 -11.23 -10.86 8.63
N THR A 104 -10.95 -11.46 7.47
CA THR A 104 -10.10 -12.65 7.32
C THR A 104 -9.13 -12.41 6.17
N ILE A 105 -7.84 -12.39 6.49
CA ILE A 105 -6.78 -12.34 5.49
C ILE A 105 -6.59 -13.76 4.95
N LEU A 106 -6.82 -13.96 3.65
CA LEU A 106 -6.64 -15.25 2.98
C LEU A 106 -5.17 -15.53 2.65
N SER A 107 -4.47 -14.51 2.15
CA SER A 107 -3.04 -14.57 1.84
C SER A 107 -2.40 -13.19 2.01
N ALA A 108 -1.12 -13.17 2.36
CA ALA A 108 -0.31 -11.96 2.41
C ALA A 108 0.98 -12.22 1.63
N ILE A 109 1.08 -11.66 0.42
CA ILE A 109 2.09 -12.03 -0.58
C ILE A 109 2.97 -10.82 -0.87
N LEU A 110 4.28 -11.01 -0.76
CA LEU A 110 5.29 -10.07 -1.24
C LEU A 110 5.69 -10.46 -2.66
N VAL A 111 5.29 -9.67 -3.65
CA VAL A 111 5.57 -9.95 -5.06
C VAL A 111 6.97 -9.47 -5.42
N THR A 112 7.87 -10.43 -5.64
CA THR A 112 9.19 -10.21 -6.23
C THR A 112 9.23 -10.74 -7.66
N ASP A 113 8.53 -11.84 -7.91
CA ASP A 113 8.40 -12.47 -9.21
C ASP A 113 6.92 -12.65 -9.59
N PRO A 114 6.57 -12.67 -10.90
CA PRO A 114 5.19 -12.90 -11.34
C PRO A 114 4.59 -14.21 -10.82
N ARG A 115 5.43 -15.20 -10.51
CA ARG A 115 5.03 -16.51 -10.00
C ARG A 115 4.46 -16.46 -8.59
N ASP A 116 4.78 -15.43 -7.81
CA ASP A 116 4.24 -15.27 -6.45
C ASP A 116 2.72 -15.04 -6.49
N LEU A 117 2.20 -14.52 -7.61
CA LEU A 117 0.75 -14.39 -7.84
C LEU A 117 0.04 -15.73 -8.01
N LEU A 118 0.74 -16.85 -8.24
CA LEU A 118 0.10 -18.17 -8.27
C LEU A 118 -0.47 -18.56 -6.92
N GLU A 119 0.13 -18.11 -5.81
CA GLU A 119 -0.45 -18.30 -4.47
C GLU A 119 -1.78 -17.58 -4.35
N LEU A 120 -1.89 -16.38 -4.93
CA LEU A 120 -3.13 -15.61 -4.97
C LEU A 120 -4.20 -16.23 -5.87
N VAL A 121 -3.80 -16.89 -6.97
CA VAL A 121 -4.72 -17.64 -7.84
C VAL A 121 -5.27 -18.86 -7.10
N ASN A 122 -4.44 -19.50 -6.28
CA ASN A 122 -4.83 -20.66 -5.48
C ASN A 122 -5.65 -20.27 -4.25
N SER A 123 -5.50 -19.05 -3.74
CA SER A 123 -6.39 -18.52 -2.72
C SER A 123 -7.71 -18.12 -3.39
N GLU A 124 -8.85 -18.51 -2.80
CA GLU A 124 -10.19 -18.15 -3.32
C GLU A 124 -10.51 -16.64 -3.13
N SER A 125 -9.47 -15.80 -3.12
CA SER A 125 -9.54 -14.39 -2.84
C SER A 125 -10.08 -13.61 -4.03
N ARG A 126 -11.19 -12.91 -3.79
CA ARG A 126 -11.82 -12.03 -4.79
C ARG A 126 -11.49 -10.55 -4.61
N VAL A 127 -10.94 -10.20 -3.46
CA VAL A 127 -10.60 -8.82 -3.12
C VAL A 127 -9.14 -8.75 -2.70
N MET A 128 -8.38 -7.88 -3.37
CA MET A 128 -6.96 -7.72 -3.17
C MET A 128 -6.65 -6.28 -2.75
N LEU A 129 -5.93 -6.12 -1.64
CA LEU A 129 -5.32 -4.85 -1.26
C LEU A 129 -3.90 -4.81 -1.83
N LEU A 130 -3.59 -3.85 -2.70
CA LEU A 130 -2.28 -3.71 -3.32
C LEU A 130 -1.54 -2.49 -2.76
N TYR A 131 -0.37 -2.74 -2.17
CA TYR A 131 0.58 -1.71 -1.74
C TYR A 131 1.87 -1.80 -2.57
N SER A 132 2.01 -0.89 -3.53
CA SER A 132 3.16 -0.87 -4.43
C SER A 132 3.45 0.50 -5.01
N THR A 133 4.61 0.63 -5.63
CA THR A 133 4.90 1.76 -6.53
C THR A 133 4.06 1.63 -7.80
N ARG A 134 3.95 2.71 -8.58
CA ARG A 134 3.24 2.70 -9.87
C ARG A 134 3.88 1.74 -10.87
N GLU A 135 5.21 1.74 -11.00
CA GLU A 135 5.91 0.84 -11.93
C GLU A 135 5.74 -0.64 -11.56
N GLU A 136 5.81 -0.94 -10.26
CA GLU A 136 5.59 -2.30 -9.75
C GLU A 136 4.12 -2.70 -9.93
N ALA A 137 3.16 -1.81 -9.68
CA ALA A 137 1.74 -2.07 -9.91
C ALA A 137 1.43 -2.43 -11.36
N ILE A 138 2.02 -1.74 -12.33
CA ILE A 138 1.85 -2.05 -13.76
C ILE A 138 2.32 -3.47 -14.07
N SER A 139 3.46 -3.87 -13.49
CA SER A 139 4.03 -5.20 -13.69
C SER A 139 3.18 -6.28 -13.01
N ILE A 140 2.75 -6.04 -11.76
CA ILE A 140 1.92 -6.94 -10.97
C ILE A 140 0.56 -7.14 -11.63
N LEU A 141 -0.10 -6.05 -12.03
CA LEU A 141 -1.42 -6.10 -12.66
C LEU A 141 -1.37 -6.66 -14.08
N GLY A 142 -0.27 -6.44 -14.81
CA GLY A 142 -0.01 -7.10 -16.08
C GLY A 142 0.06 -8.62 -15.93
N ALA A 143 0.83 -9.11 -14.95
CA ALA A 143 0.88 -10.55 -14.66
C ALA A 143 -0.46 -11.08 -14.13
N ALA A 144 -1.16 -10.30 -13.29
CA ALA A 144 -2.49 -10.63 -12.80
C ALA A 144 -3.51 -10.79 -13.95
N HIS A 145 -3.37 -10.00 -15.03
CA HIS A 145 -4.18 -10.13 -16.23
C HIS A 145 -3.96 -11.47 -16.93
N ASP A 146 -2.70 -11.89 -17.08
CA ASP A 146 -2.34 -13.18 -17.67
C ASP A 146 -2.89 -14.35 -16.84
N TYR A 147 -2.91 -14.21 -15.51
CA TYR A 147 -3.51 -15.18 -14.58
C TYR A 147 -5.04 -15.05 -14.44
N LYS A 148 -5.69 -14.14 -15.17
CA LYS A 148 -7.14 -13.90 -15.17
C LYS A 148 -7.74 -13.50 -13.81
N ILE A 149 -6.91 -12.97 -12.91
CA ILE A 149 -7.34 -12.47 -11.59
C ILE A 149 -7.65 -10.96 -11.61
N THR A 150 -7.85 -10.39 -12.80
CA THR A 150 -8.25 -8.98 -13.02
C THR A 150 -9.60 -8.85 -13.73
N GLY A 151 -10.36 -9.94 -13.83
CA GLY A 151 -11.69 -9.95 -14.46
C GLY A 151 -12.77 -9.33 -13.57
N GLU A 152 -14.01 -9.32 -14.08
CA GLU A 152 -15.20 -8.74 -13.42
C GLU A 152 -15.54 -9.32 -12.02
N ASN A 153 -15.00 -10.49 -11.69
CA ASN A 153 -15.21 -11.15 -10.40
C ASN A 153 -14.16 -10.79 -9.34
N TYR A 154 -13.16 -9.97 -9.70
CA TYR A 154 -12.06 -9.58 -8.84
C TYR A 154 -12.02 -8.07 -8.64
N VAL A 155 -11.74 -7.65 -7.41
CA VAL A 155 -11.60 -6.24 -7.04
C VAL A 155 -10.19 -5.99 -6.52
N TRP A 156 -9.51 -5.04 -7.15
CA TRP A 156 -8.21 -4.55 -6.71
C TRP A 156 -8.40 -3.18 -6.08
N VAL A 157 -8.07 -3.07 -4.80
CA VAL A 157 -8.03 -1.81 -4.06
C VAL A 157 -6.56 -1.40 -3.93
N VAL A 158 -6.19 -0.26 -4.51
CA VAL A 158 -4.80 0.21 -4.58
C VAL A 158 -4.60 1.46 -3.73
N THR A 159 -3.40 1.64 -3.18
CA THR A 159 -3.04 2.87 -2.47
C THR A 159 -2.71 4.02 -3.42
N GLN A 160 -2.73 5.25 -2.89
CA GLN A 160 -2.44 6.49 -3.63
C GLN A 160 -1.10 6.45 -4.37
N SER A 161 -0.10 5.73 -3.86
CA SER A 161 1.21 5.52 -4.50
C SER A 161 1.13 4.92 -5.91
N VAL A 162 0.00 4.32 -6.28
CA VAL A 162 -0.26 3.75 -7.61
C VAL A 162 -0.97 4.76 -8.54
N ILE A 163 -1.64 5.77 -7.99
CA ILE A 163 -2.53 6.72 -8.67
C ILE A 163 -1.83 8.08 -8.86
N GLU A 164 -0.58 8.09 -9.34
CA GLU A 164 0.18 9.35 -9.47
C GLU A 164 -0.31 10.29 -10.59
N ASN A 165 -1.05 9.80 -11.60
CA ASN A 165 -1.46 10.62 -12.75
C ASN A 165 -2.77 10.15 -13.40
N LEU A 166 -3.54 11.11 -13.94
CA LEU A 166 -4.79 10.93 -14.72
C LEU A 166 -4.61 10.13 -16.02
N GLN A 167 -3.37 9.79 -16.41
CA GLN A 167 -3.09 8.85 -17.50
C GLN A 167 -3.04 7.43 -16.95
N THR A 168 -4.20 6.79 -16.93
CA THR A 168 -4.37 5.38 -16.59
C THR A 168 -3.64 4.50 -17.61
N PRO A 169 -2.64 3.70 -17.20
CA PRO A 169 -2.04 2.68 -18.04
C PRO A 169 -3.12 1.69 -18.51
N SER A 170 -3.01 1.19 -19.74
CA SER A 170 -3.96 0.22 -20.31
C SER A 170 -3.97 -1.12 -19.57
N GLN A 171 -3.00 -1.36 -18.70
CA GLN A 171 -2.85 -2.57 -17.89
C GLN A 171 -3.71 -2.55 -16.62
N PHE A 172 -4.31 -1.40 -16.24
CA PHE A 172 -5.14 -1.32 -15.06
C PHE A 172 -6.54 -1.87 -15.34
N PRO A 173 -7.04 -2.86 -14.56
CA PRO A 173 -8.36 -3.41 -14.79
C PRO A 173 -9.48 -2.40 -14.62
N ILE A 174 -10.51 -2.55 -15.45
CA ILE A 174 -11.77 -1.84 -15.33
C ILE A 174 -12.41 -2.27 -14.00
N GLY A 175 -12.70 -1.31 -13.11
CA GLY A 175 -13.27 -1.58 -11.78
C GLY A 175 -12.27 -1.50 -10.63
N MET A 176 -11.01 -1.12 -10.88
CA MET A 176 -10.04 -0.81 -9.81
C MET A 176 -10.54 0.34 -8.94
N LEU A 177 -10.46 0.17 -7.62
CA LEU A 177 -10.74 1.22 -6.64
C LEU A 177 -9.41 1.77 -6.14
N GLY A 178 -9.22 3.07 -6.30
CA GLY A 178 -8.05 3.77 -5.81
C GLY A 178 -8.44 4.74 -4.72
N GLU A 179 -7.72 4.72 -3.59
CA GLU A 179 -7.85 5.76 -2.58
C GLU A 179 -6.81 6.87 -2.80
N SER A 180 -7.30 8.11 -2.89
CA SER A 180 -6.49 9.32 -2.97
C SER A 180 -7.02 10.30 -1.93
N PHE A 181 -6.11 10.87 -1.12
CA PHE A 181 -6.39 11.95 -0.19
C PHE A 181 -5.93 13.29 -0.74
#